data_AF-A0A936Q6R7-F1
#
_entry.id   AF-A0A936Q6R7-F1
#
_cell.length_a   1.000
_cell.length_b   1.000
_cell.length_c   1.000
_cell.angle_alpha   90.00
_cell.angle_beta   90.00
_cell.angle_gamma   90.00
#
_symmetry.space_group_name_H-M   'P 1'
#
loop_
_entity.id
_entity.type
_entity.pdbx_description
1 polymer ?
#
loop_
_entity_poly.entity_id
_entity_poly.type
_entity_poly.pdbx_seq_one_letter_code
_entity_poly.pdbx_strand_id
1 'polypeptide(L)'
;MKKTTAAVLVAVLAIVLASTGIATMDMQKDLNGKYPTAKAKCASCHVKAMAKKGDAEINAFGKDMMAKALVDPKAEKKTFDFAKIETLDSDADGKSNLDELKAGTNPGAK
;
A
#
# COMPACT_ATOMS: atom_id res chain seq x y z
N MET A 1 23.10 -6.87 43.34
CA MET A 1 22.79 -5.86 42.30
C MET A 1 22.59 -6.60 40.99
N LYS A 2 21.35 -6.53 40.47
CA LYS A 2 20.81 -7.40 39.42
C LYS A 2 21.47 -7.08 38.08
N LYS A 3 22.22 -8.04 37.55
CA LYS A 3 22.66 -8.05 36.16
C LYS A 3 21.46 -8.43 35.29
N THR A 4 21.43 -7.90 34.07
CA THR A 4 20.57 -8.31 32.94
C THR A 4 19.06 -8.06 33.10
N THR A 5 18.60 -6.84 32.85
CA THR A 5 17.19 -6.58 32.51
C THR A 5 17.09 -5.33 31.61
N ALA A 6 17.56 -5.44 30.36
CA ALA A 6 17.38 -4.39 29.35
C ALA A 6 17.36 -4.96 27.92
N ALA A 7 16.78 -6.16 27.77
CA ALA A 7 16.33 -6.65 26.48
C ALA A 7 14.85 -7.04 26.68
N VAL A 8 14.02 -6.85 25.65
CA VAL A 8 12.57 -7.11 25.64
C VAL A 8 11.71 -5.89 26.05
N LEU A 9 11.78 -4.83 25.22
CA LEU A 9 10.65 -3.98 24.86
C LEU A 9 10.31 -4.33 23.40
N VAL A 10 9.80 -5.54 23.12
CA VAL A 10 8.36 -5.76 22.88
C VAL A 10 7.82 -4.68 21.92
N ALA A 11 8.19 -4.67 20.63
CA ALA A 11 7.70 -5.58 19.59
C ALA A 11 6.17 -5.83 19.62
N VAL A 12 5.35 -4.90 20.13
CA VAL A 12 3.86 -4.98 20.14
C VAL A 12 3.22 -3.78 19.42
N LEU A 13 3.80 -3.39 18.28
CA LEU A 13 3.13 -2.53 17.29
C LEU A 13 3.17 -3.11 15.87
N ALA A 14 3.49 -4.41 15.74
CA ALA A 14 3.61 -5.10 14.47
C ALA A 14 2.48 -6.13 14.19
N ILE A 15 1.43 -6.20 15.02
CA ILE A 15 0.39 -7.27 14.91
C ILE A 15 -1.03 -6.70 14.79
N VAL A 16 -1.24 -5.55 14.13
CA VAL A 16 -2.60 -5.11 13.72
C VAL A 16 -2.68 -4.64 12.26
N LEU A 17 -1.66 -4.91 11.44
CA LEU A 17 -1.75 -4.73 9.98
C LEU A 17 -1.84 -6.07 9.24
N ALA A 18 -1.53 -7.19 9.90
CA ALA A 18 -1.70 -8.53 9.37
C ALA A 18 -3.15 -9.00 9.60
N SER A 19 -4.08 -8.64 8.71
CA SER A 19 -5.22 -9.50 8.27
C SER A 19 -6.39 -8.74 7.64
N THR A 20 -6.43 -7.40 7.66
CA THR A 20 -7.51 -6.63 7.01
C THR A 20 -7.00 -5.45 6.19
N GLY A 21 -5.88 -5.62 5.48
CA GLY A 21 -5.57 -4.82 4.30
C GLY A 21 -6.60 -5.11 3.21
N ILE A 22 -7.85 -4.70 3.42
CA ILE A 22 -8.90 -4.80 2.42
C ILE A 22 -8.57 -3.70 1.41
N ALA A 23 -7.77 -4.02 0.39
CA ALA A 23 -7.78 -3.20 -0.81
C ALA A 23 -9.18 -3.37 -1.40
N THR A 24 -10.07 -2.42 -1.10
CA THR A 24 -11.46 -2.48 -1.54
C THR A 24 -11.56 -2.02 -2.99
N MET A 25 -12.64 -2.42 -3.66
CA MET A 25 -12.98 -1.88 -4.98
C MET A 25 -13.07 -0.35 -4.99
N ASP A 26 -13.41 0.27 -3.86
CA ASP A 26 -13.50 1.71 -3.75
C ASP A 26 -12.12 2.38 -3.79
N MET A 27 -11.08 1.75 -3.23
CA MET A 27 -9.70 2.23 -3.36
C MET A 27 -9.23 2.23 -4.81
N GLN A 28 -9.58 1.18 -5.57
CA GLN A 28 -9.28 1.11 -6.99
C GLN A 28 -10.01 2.22 -7.77
N LYS A 29 -11.29 2.48 -7.43
CA LYS A 29 -12.07 3.56 -8.05
C LYS A 29 -11.51 4.93 -7.70
N ASP A 30 -11.11 5.16 -6.46
CA ASP A 30 -10.52 6.44 -6.02
C ASP A 30 -9.20 6.70 -6.77
N LEU A 31 -8.35 5.68 -6.90
CA LEU A 31 -7.11 5.78 -7.68
C LEU A 31 -7.40 6.06 -9.16
N ASN A 32 -8.34 5.34 -9.77
CA ASN A 32 -8.74 5.58 -11.17
C ASN A 32 -9.48 6.91 -11.38
N GLY A 33 -10.18 7.41 -10.37
CA GLY A 33 -10.83 8.71 -10.40
C GLY A 33 -9.82 9.84 -10.35
N LYS A 34 -8.76 9.70 -9.55
CA LYS A 34 -7.66 10.66 -9.48
C LYS A 34 -6.73 10.59 -10.70
N TYR A 35 -6.47 9.38 -11.20
CA TYR A 35 -5.62 9.13 -12.37
C TYR A 35 -6.40 8.30 -13.41
N PRO A 36 -7.22 8.95 -14.27
CA PRO A 36 -8.05 8.25 -15.26
C PRO A 36 -7.27 7.36 -16.23
N THR A 37 -6.00 7.69 -16.47
CA THR A 37 -5.07 6.95 -17.31
C THR A 37 -4.54 5.68 -16.66
N ALA A 38 -4.51 5.60 -15.32
CA ALA A 38 -3.87 4.52 -14.58
C ALA A 38 -4.48 3.15 -14.89
N LYS A 39 -5.80 3.12 -15.15
CA LYS A 39 -6.57 1.87 -15.35
C LYS A 39 -6.18 0.79 -14.32
N ALA A 40 -6.00 1.22 -13.08
CA ALA A 40 -5.49 0.41 -11.99
C ALA A 40 -6.35 -0.84 -11.83
N LYS A 41 -5.69 -1.98 -11.67
CA LYS A 41 -6.29 -3.30 -11.47
C LYS A 41 -5.97 -3.79 -10.07
N CYS A 42 -6.55 -4.91 -9.66
CA CYS A 42 -6.18 -5.56 -8.40
C CYS A 42 -4.67 -5.85 -8.32
N ALA A 43 -4.04 -6.21 -9.46
CA ALA A 43 -2.60 -6.40 -9.59
C ALA A 43 -1.77 -5.11 -9.43
N SER A 44 -2.41 -3.94 -9.38
CA SER A 44 -1.73 -2.68 -9.12
C SER A 44 -1.34 -2.53 -7.65
N CYS A 45 -2.09 -3.15 -6.73
CA CYS A 45 -1.79 -3.11 -5.30
C CYS A 45 -1.49 -4.49 -4.70
N HIS A 46 -1.86 -5.58 -5.38
CA HIS A 46 -1.65 -6.94 -4.92
C HIS A 46 -0.63 -7.69 -5.76
N VAL A 47 0.15 -8.54 -5.08
CA VAL A 47 1.02 -9.53 -5.76
C VAL A 47 0.16 -10.53 -6.54
N LYS A 48 -0.96 -10.97 -5.95
CA LYS A 48 -1.96 -11.84 -6.59
C LYS A 48 -3.13 -11.00 -7.08
N ALA A 49 -3.34 -10.94 -8.39
CA ALA A 49 -4.42 -10.17 -9.02
C ALA A 49 -5.83 -10.52 -8.49
N MET A 50 -6.04 -11.71 -7.94
CA MET A 50 -7.31 -12.11 -7.31
C MET A 50 -7.02 -12.82 -5.99
N ALA A 51 -6.40 -12.09 -5.07
CA ALA A 51 -6.18 -12.53 -3.70
C ALA A 51 -7.49 -12.96 -3.04
N LYS A 52 -7.49 -14.14 -2.40
CA LYS A 52 -8.61 -14.55 -1.54
C LYS A 52 -8.52 -13.80 -0.21
N LYS A 53 -9.65 -13.67 0.49
CA LYS A 53 -9.70 -13.12 1.84
C LYS A 53 -8.73 -13.89 2.75
N GLY A 54 -7.73 -13.21 3.31
CA GLY A 54 -6.66 -13.81 4.12
C GLY A 54 -5.35 -14.11 3.39
N ASP A 55 -5.31 -13.99 2.06
CA ASP A 55 -4.14 -14.19 1.18
C ASP A 55 -3.97 -12.97 0.25
N ALA A 56 -4.11 -11.78 0.85
CA ALA A 56 -4.04 -10.48 0.17
C ALA A 56 -2.69 -9.83 0.40
N GLU A 57 -1.64 -10.50 -0.09
CA GLU A 57 -0.30 -9.91 -0.13
C GLU A 57 -0.31 -8.68 -1.05
N ILE A 58 0.18 -7.57 -0.52
CA ILE A 58 0.29 -6.29 -1.23
C ILE A 58 1.70 -6.13 -1.80
N ASN A 59 1.78 -5.61 -3.03
CA ASN A 59 3.05 -5.31 -3.69
C ASN A 59 3.70 -4.04 -3.10
N ALA A 60 4.84 -3.62 -3.64
CA ALA A 60 5.56 -2.46 -3.11
C ALA A 60 4.74 -1.16 -3.16
N PHE A 61 4.03 -0.90 -4.27
CA PHE A 61 3.11 0.22 -4.38
C PHE A 61 1.98 0.18 -3.33
N GLY A 62 1.35 -0.98 -3.14
CA GLY A 62 0.33 -1.17 -2.11
C GLY A 62 0.88 -0.94 -0.69
N LYS A 63 2.14 -1.31 -0.43
CA LYS A 63 2.82 -1.03 0.84
C LYS A 63 3.05 0.46 1.05
N ASP A 64 3.53 1.17 0.03
CA ASP A 64 3.72 2.62 0.10
C ASP A 64 2.39 3.37 0.29
N MET A 65 1.33 2.93 -0.39
CA MET A 65 -0.01 3.46 -0.15
C MET A 65 -0.42 3.34 1.33
N MET A 66 -0.26 2.16 1.92
CA MET A 66 -0.67 1.92 3.31
C MET A 66 0.26 2.62 4.32
N ALA A 67 1.55 2.72 4.03
CA ALA A 67 2.54 3.28 4.93
C ALA A 67 2.61 4.82 4.88
N LYS A 68 2.37 5.42 3.70
CA LYS A 68 2.66 6.84 3.44
C LYS A 68 1.44 7.62 2.98
N ALA A 69 0.54 7.02 2.20
CA ALA A 69 -0.63 7.71 1.67
C ALA A 69 -1.86 7.60 2.57
N LEU A 70 -1.94 6.61 3.46
CA LEU A 70 -3.09 6.45 4.35
C LEU A 70 -3.28 7.67 5.26
N VAL A 71 -4.45 8.31 5.17
CA VAL A 71 -4.75 9.56 5.90
C VAL A 71 -5.06 9.29 7.36
N ASP A 72 -5.98 8.36 7.64
CA ASP A 72 -6.34 7.96 9.00
C ASP A 72 -6.36 6.42 9.12
N PRO A 73 -5.41 5.83 9.87
CA PRO A 73 -5.38 4.40 10.09
C PRO A 73 -6.53 3.89 10.96
N LYS A 74 -7.21 4.75 11.73
CA LYS A 74 -8.33 4.38 12.61
C LYS A 74 -9.70 4.53 11.94
N ALA A 75 -9.79 5.26 10.83
CA ALA A 75 -11.04 5.43 10.10
C ALA A 75 -11.59 4.09 9.57
N GLU A 76 -12.90 3.90 9.66
CA GLU A 76 -13.60 2.73 9.10
C GLU A 76 -13.43 2.67 7.58
N LYS A 77 -13.62 3.82 6.91
CA LYS A 77 -13.31 3.99 5.48
C LYS A 77 -11.89 4.51 5.32
N LYS A 78 -11.03 3.72 4.70
CA LYS A 78 -9.65 4.13 4.38
C LYS A 78 -9.68 5.13 3.23
N THR A 79 -9.00 6.25 3.42
CA THR A 79 -8.78 7.29 2.40
C THR A 79 -7.28 7.51 2.23
N PHE A 80 -6.87 7.85 1.01
CA PHE A 80 -5.46 7.93 0.63
C PHE A 80 -5.13 9.29 0.01
N ASP A 81 -4.08 9.91 0.53
CA ASP A 81 -3.44 11.06 -0.07
C ASP A 81 -2.30 10.59 -0.99
N PHE A 82 -2.66 10.26 -2.23
CA PHE A 82 -1.73 9.75 -3.22
C PHE A 82 -0.57 10.72 -3.53
N ALA A 83 -0.72 12.03 -3.27
CA ALA A 83 0.35 12.99 -3.52
C ALA A 83 1.63 12.66 -2.72
N LYS A 84 1.49 11.97 -1.58
CA LYS A 84 2.62 11.54 -0.74
C LYS A 84 3.47 10.41 -1.34
N ILE A 85 2.96 9.72 -2.36
CA ILE A 85 3.65 8.60 -3.01
C ILE A 85 3.92 8.85 -4.49
N GLU A 86 3.47 9.97 -5.05
CA GLU A 86 3.62 10.30 -6.48
C GLU A 86 5.08 10.30 -6.95
N THR A 87 6.00 10.78 -6.12
CA THR A 87 7.43 10.92 -6.43
C THR A 87 8.24 9.68 -6.11
N LEU A 88 7.63 8.65 -5.49
CA LEU A 88 8.30 7.40 -5.21
C LEU A 88 8.38 6.55 -6.46
N ASP A 89 9.41 5.72 -6.54
CA ASP A 89 9.54 4.62 -7.48
C ASP A 89 9.32 3.34 -6.67
N SER A 90 8.06 2.95 -6.52
CA SER A 90 7.68 1.92 -5.56
C SER A 90 8.21 0.54 -5.97
N ASP A 91 8.27 0.24 -7.26
CA ASP A 91 8.74 -1.06 -7.76
C ASP A 91 10.20 -1.03 -8.26
N ALA A 92 10.88 0.10 -8.09
CA ALA A 92 12.30 0.31 -8.40
C ALA A 92 12.64 0.06 -9.87
N ASP A 93 11.71 0.36 -10.78
CA ASP A 93 11.92 0.22 -12.23
C ASP A 93 12.56 1.47 -12.89
N GLY A 94 12.80 2.52 -12.10
CA GLY A 94 13.39 3.78 -12.52
C GLY A 94 12.37 4.86 -12.92
N LYS A 95 11.06 4.62 -12.75
CA LYS A 95 10.00 5.59 -12.99
C LYS A 95 9.28 5.96 -11.71
N SER A 96 8.80 7.20 -11.64
CA SER A 96 7.95 7.58 -10.52
C SER A 96 6.55 6.98 -10.68
N ASN A 97 5.91 6.68 -9.55
CA ASN A 97 4.52 6.22 -9.49
C ASN A 97 3.59 7.14 -10.29
N LEU A 98 3.79 8.46 -10.23
CA LEU A 98 2.99 9.41 -10.98
C LEU A 98 3.18 9.27 -12.49
N ASP A 99 4.42 9.12 -12.95
CA ASP A 99 4.71 8.96 -14.39
C ASP A 99 4.07 7.70 -14.93
N GLU A 100 4.11 6.62 -14.15
CA GLU A 100 3.48 5.37 -14.49
C GLU A 100 1.95 5.43 -14.49
N LEU A 101 1.34 5.99 -13.45
CA LEU A 101 -0.10 6.19 -13.38
C LEU A 101 -0.60 7.09 -14.54
N LYS A 102 0.18 8.09 -14.95
CA LYS A 102 -0.11 8.92 -16.13
C LYS A 102 0.07 8.16 -17.45
N ALA A 103 1.07 7.29 -17.52
CA ALA A 103 1.31 6.42 -18.69
C ALA A 103 0.33 5.24 -18.77
N GLY A 104 -0.44 4.98 -17.70
CA GLY A 104 -1.29 3.81 -17.59
C GLY A 104 -0.50 2.51 -17.40
N THR A 105 0.72 2.60 -16.89
CA THR A 105 1.53 1.46 -16.44
C THR A 105 1.27 1.17 -14.96
N ASN A 106 1.86 0.08 -14.46
CA ASN A 106 1.57 -0.42 -13.13
C ASN A 106 2.75 -0.16 -12.18
N PRO A 107 2.62 0.74 -11.20
CA PRO A 107 3.70 1.09 -10.26
C PRO A 107 4.06 0.01 -9.23
N GLY A 108 3.44 -1.15 -9.31
CA GLY A 108 3.76 -2.32 -8.50
C GLY A 108 3.93 -3.57 -9.36
N ALA A 109 4.49 -3.42 -10.57
CA ALA A 109 4.67 -4.53 -11.51
C ALA A 109 5.90 -5.40 -11.18
N LYS A 110 6.86 -4.87 -10.42
CA LYS A 110 8.04 -5.58 -9.91
C LYS A 110 7.90 -5.93 -8.43
#